data_AF-A0A804IQ55-F1
#
_entry.id   AF-A0A804IQ55-F1
#
_cell.length_a   1.000
_cell.length_b   1.000
_cell.length_c   1.000
_cell.angle_alpha   90.00
_cell.angle_beta   90.00
_cell.angle_gamma   90.00
#
_symmetry.space_group_name_H-M   'P 1'
#
loop_
_entity.id
_entity.type
_entity.pdbx_description
1 polymer ?
#
loop_
_entity_poly.entity_id
_entity_poly.type
_entity_poly.pdbx_seq_one_letter_code
_entity_poly.pdbx_strand_id
1 'polypeptide(L)'
;MAGDGAGNGSDARRTPEEEFPPCCRKARASAPESEAKCHETVVSGWFSNSSLSDKDGKFMYFNNPMWPGEAHSLKVEKILYQGKSEFQEILVFQSSMYGKVLVLDGIVQLTERDECAYQEMIAHLPLCSIPSPKTVLVIGGGDGGVLREIARHSSVEHIDICEIDKMVIDVCKQFFPDLSVGFDDPRVRLHVADGIKFLRDAPEAMYDVIIVDSSDPIGPARELVEKPFFEMIARALKPGGVLCNQAESMWLHTHLIQDMLSICREIFKSVHYAWASVPTYPRFYY
;
A
#
# COMPACT_ATOMS: atom_id res chain seq x y z
N MET A 1 13.68 18.48 77.94
CA MET A 1 13.30 17.78 76.70
C MET A 1 13.52 18.79 75.57
N ALA A 2 14.70 18.79 74.93
CA ALA A 2 15.01 18.04 73.70
C ALA A 2 13.95 18.31 72.60
N GLY A 3 14.24 18.84 71.41
CA GLY A 3 15.48 19.21 70.73
C GLY A 3 15.14 19.88 69.38
N ASP A 4 16.17 20.37 68.71
CA ASP A 4 16.23 21.16 67.47
C ASP A 4 15.53 20.59 66.21
N GLY A 5 15.32 21.43 65.19
CA GLY A 5 15.17 20.96 63.80
C GLY A 5 14.61 21.93 62.76
N ALA A 6 15.48 22.75 62.17
CA ALA A 6 15.54 23.24 60.77
C ALA A 6 14.31 23.24 59.82
N GLY A 7 14.03 24.40 59.22
CA GLY A 7 14.31 24.66 57.79
C GLY A 7 13.42 24.09 56.67
N ASN A 8 12.97 25.02 55.82
CA ASN A 8 12.71 24.93 54.37
C ASN A 8 11.44 24.28 53.80
N GLY A 9 10.82 25.05 52.89
CA GLY A 9 10.33 24.52 51.61
C GLY A 9 8.82 24.31 51.51
N SER A 10 8.09 25.35 51.12
CA SER A 10 6.75 25.19 50.53
C SER A 10 6.87 24.51 49.17
N ASP A 11 6.74 23.19 49.14
CA ASP A 11 6.70 22.39 47.92
C ASP A 11 5.29 22.46 47.29
N ALA A 12 5.05 23.53 46.54
CA ALA A 12 3.89 23.63 45.66
C ALA A 12 4.15 22.71 44.46
N ARG A 13 3.54 21.51 44.47
CA ARG A 13 3.54 20.58 43.33
C ARG A 13 3.04 21.31 42.09
N ARG A 14 3.95 21.62 41.17
CA ARG A 14 3.60 22.07 39.80
C ARG A 14 2.82 20.96 39.11
N THR A 15 1.67 21.31 38.54
CA THR A 15 0.97 20.46 37.59
C THR A 15 1.81 20.32 36.30
N PRO A 16 1.77 19.18 35.58
CA PRO A 16 2.62 18.93 34.40
C PRO A 16 2.35 19.83 33.17
N GLU A 17 1.50 20.85 33.29
CA GLU A 17 0.97 21.60 32.14
C GLU A 17 1.88 22.77 31.68
N GLU A 18 2.97 23.05 32.38
CA GLU A 18 3.81 24.24 32.13
C GLU A 18 5.12 23.99 31.36
N GLU A 19 5.42 22.76 30.90
CA GLU A 19 6.72 22.45 30.27
C GLU A 19 6.79 22.60 28.73
N PHE A 20 5.68 22.87 28.03
CA PHE A 20 5.70 22.87 26.56
C PHE A 20 5.67 24.27 25.93
N PRO A 21 6.62 24.58 25.01
CA PRO A 21 6.62 25.81 24.21
C PRO A 21 5.28 26.01 23.48
N PRO A 22 4.81 27.26 23.28
CA PRO A 22 3.51 27.53 22.64
C PRO A 22 3.34 26.91 21.24
N CYS A 23 4.44 26.71 20.51
CA CYS A 23 4.44 26.04 19.21
C CYS A 23 4.15 24.53 19.30
N CYS A 24 4.43 23.88 20.42
CA CYS A 24 4.19 22.44 20.65
C CYS A 24 2.79 22.16 21.22
N ARG A 25 2.05 23.19 21.67
CA ARG A 25 0.69 23.06 22.22
C ARG A 25 -0.39 22.72 21.18
N LYS A 26 -0.07 22.78 19.88
CA LYS A 26 -1.00 22.43 18.79
C LYS A 26 -1.05 20.93 18.46
N ALA A 27 -0.10 20.13 18.95
CA ALA A 27 -0.18 18.68 18.88
C ALA A 27 -0.90 18.17 20.15
N ARG A 28 -2.17 18.54 20.31
CA ARG A 28 -3.06 17.74 21.17
C ARG A 28 -3.50 16.55 20.32
N ALA A 29 -3.09 15.35 20.71
CA ALA A 29 -3.90 14.18 20.37
C ALA A 29 -5.30 14.51 20.90
N SER A 30 -6.26 14.66 20.01
CA SER A 30 -7.64 14.85 20.40
C SER A 30 -7.99 13.74 21.38
N ALA A 31 -8.51 14.09 22.57
CA ALA A 31 -9.25 13.09 23.31
C ALA A 31 -10.33 12.57 22.34
N PRO A 32 -10.55 11.25 22.23
CA PRO A 32 -11.62 10.74 21.38
C PRO A 32 -12.89 11.47 21.80
N GLU A 33 -13.49 12.23 20.89
CA GLU A 33 -14.73 12.92 21.19
C GLU A 33 -15.73 11.83 21.60
N SER A 34 -16.24 11.90 22.83
CA SER A 34 -17.26 10.98 23.34
C SER A 34 -18.56 11.02 22.52
N GLU A 35 -18.66 11.99 21.60
CA GLU A 35 -19.76 12.22 20.68
C GLU A 35 -19.37 12.06 19.20
N ALA A 36 -18.16 11.56 18.89
CA ALA A 36 -17.84 11.10 17.55
C ALA A 36 -18.66 9.84 17.24
N LYS A 37 -19.95 10.03 16.97
CA LYS A 37 -20.72 9.12 16.15
C LYS A 37 -20.00 9.12 14.82
N CYS A 38 -19.26 8.05 14.51
CA CYS A 38 -18.90 7.76 13.14
C CYS A 38 -20.19 7.87 12.34
N HIS A 39 -20.33 8.97 11.60
CA HIS A 39 -21.45 9.19 10.71
C HIS A 39 -21.44 8.03 9.72
N GLU A 40 -22.59 7.51 9.29
CA GLU A 40 -22.67 6.39 8.32
C GLU A 40 -21.88 6.66 7.01
N THR A 41 -21.47 7.91 6.79
CA THR A 41 -20.70 8.41 5.64
C THR A 41 -19.21 8.67 5.93
N VAL A 42 -18.71 8.37 7.13
CA VAL A 42 -17.27 8.19 7.32
C VAL A 42 -17.05 6.71 7.06
N VAL A 43 -16.54 6.36 5.88
CA VAL A 43 -15.75 5.14 5.82
C VAL A 43 -14.58 5.46 6.73
N SER A 44 -14.68 5.05 7.99
CA SER A 44 -13.48 4.62 8.66
C SER A 44 -12.90 3.64 7.65
N GLY A 45 -11.82 4.03 6.95
CA GLY A 45 -10.89 3.00 6.50
C GLY A 45 -10.74 2.10 7.72
N TRP A 46 -10.77 0.78 7.55
CA TRP A 46 -10.91 -0.19 8.65
C TRP A 46 -12.36 -0.35 9.16
N PHE A 47 -13.21 -1.10 8.45
CA PHE A 47 -14.52 -1.49 9.00
C PHE A 47 -14.43 -2.72 9.91
N SER A 48 -15.07 -2.54 11.06
CA SER A 48 -15.45 -3.55 12.04
C SER A 48 -16.77 -4.20 11.63
N ASN A 49 -16.89 -5.52 11.81
CA ASN A 49 -18.21 -6.14 11.87
C ASN A 49 -18.72 -6.03 13.31
N SER A 50 -19.90 -5.44 13.47
CA SER A 50 -20.53 -5.21 14.76
C SER A 50 -21.12 -6.52 15.31
N SER A 51 -20.56 -7.04 16.40
CA SER A 51 -21.34 -7.78 17.39
C SER A 51 -21.25 -7.04 18.74
N LEU A 52 -22.30 -6.29 19.05
CA LEU A 52 -22.54 -5.73 20.38
C LEU A 52 -22.81 -6.87 21.37
N SER A 53 -21.91 -7.09 22.33
CA SER A 53 -22.18 -6.71 23.72
C SER A 53 -21.03 -7.13 24.62
N ASP A 54 -20.32 -6.17 25.21
CA ASP A 54 -19.89 -6.33 26.59
C ASP A 54 -20.16 -5.02 27.36
N LYS A 55 -20.58 -5.15 28.60
CA LYS A 55 -21.43 -4.21 29.34
C LYS A 55 -20.84 -2.83 29.69
N ASP A 56 -19.68 -2.46 29.16
CA ASP A 56 -18.90 -1.29 29.62
C ASP A 56 -18.59 -0.23 28.54
N GLY A 57 -19.25 -0.23 27.38
CA GLY A 57 -19.11 0.88 26.42
C GLY A 57 -17.69 1.11 25.90
N LYS A 58 -16.84 0.07 25.90
CA LYS A 58 -15.52 0.12 25.27
C LYS A 58 -15.69 0.13 23.75
N PHE A 59 -15.27 1.21 23.11
CA PHE A 59 -15.07 1.25 21.66
C PHE A 59 -14.03 0.20 21.28
N MET A 60 -14.42 -0.80 20.49
CA MET A 60 -13.49 -1.75 19.92
C MET A 60 -13.05 -1.25 18.55
N TYR A 61 -11.80 -0.86 18.43
CA TYR A 61 -11.17 -0.58 17.15
C TYR A 61 -10.65 -1.89 16.59
N PHE A 62 -11.26 -2.41 15.53
CA PHE A 62 -10.67 -3.48 14.74
C PHE A 62 -9.66 -2.84 13.78
N ASN A 63 -8.40 -2.87 14.18
CA ASN A 63 -7.29 -2.46 13.33
C ASN A 63 -6.94 -3.60 12.36
N ASN A 64 -6.50 -3.26 11.16
CA ASN A 64 -5.79 -4.23 10.34
C ASN A 64 -4.57 -4.74 11.12
N PRO A 65 -4.36 -6.07 11.22
CA PRO A 65 -3.25 -6.63 11.98
C PRO A 65 -1.87 -6.14 11.49
N MET A 66 -1.77 -5.58 10.27
CA MET A 66 -0.52 -5.06 9.72
C MET A 66 -0.09 -3.70 10.30
N TRP A 67 -0.98 -2.92 10.91
CA TRP A 67 -0.63 -1.67 11.60
C TRP A 67 -1.52 -1.43 12.83
N PRO A 68 -1.26 -2.17 13.92
CA PRO A 68 -2.08 -2.09 15.12
C PRO A 68 -1.95 -0.72 15.79
N GLY A 69 -3.08 -0.13 16.18
CA GLY A 69 -3.15 1.11 16.94
C GLY A 69 -3.24 2.38 16.11
N GLU A 70 -3.29 2.26 14.77
CA GLU A 70 -3.40 3.40 13.87
C GLU A 70 -4.36 3.15 12.71
N ALA A 71 -4.92 4.24 12.20
CA ALA A 71 -5.90 4.25 11.11
C ALA A 71 -5.80 5.57 10.35
N HIS A 72 -5.76 5.49 9.01
CA HIS A 72 -5.98 6.65 8.15
C HIS A 72 -7.47 6.73 7.78
N SER A 73 -8.09 7.89 8.02
CA SER A 73 -9.51 8.13 7.72
C SER A 73 -9.67 9.12 6.56
N LEU A 74 -10.50 8.77 5.58
CA LEU A 74 -10.89 9.63 4.47
C LEU A 74 -12.39 9.93 4.57
N LYS A 75 -12.76 11.21 4.51
CA LYS A 75 -14.18 11.59 4.48
C LYS A 75 -14.79 11.22 3.13
N VAL A 76 -15.82 10.39 3.17
CA VAL A 76 -16.55 9.93 1.99
C VAL A 76 -17.68 10.88 1.64
N GLU A 77 -17.77 11.22 0.37
CA GLU A 77 -18.90 11.96 -0.21
C GLU A 77 -19.94 11.00 -0.75
N LYS A 78 -19.52 9.97 -1.48
CA LYS A 78 -20.42 9.03 -2.15
C LYS A 78 -19.76 7.68 -2.39
N ILE A 79 -20.48 6.59 -2.08
CA ILE A 79 -20.10 5.25 -2.53
C ILE A 79 -20.47 5.11 -4.01
N LEU A 80 -19.49 4.75 -4.84
CA LEU A 80 -19.66 4.61 -6.30
C LEU A 80 -19.86 3.14 -6.70
N TYR A 81 -19.18 2.23 -6.01
CA TYR A 81 -19.27 0.79 -6.22
C TYR A 81 -18.97 0.04 -4.93
N GLN A 82 -19.70 -1.05 -4.68
CA GLN A 82 -19.38 -2.01 -3.62
C GLN A 82 -19.73 -3.40 -4.13
N GLY A 83 -18.77 -4.32 -4.08
CA GLY A 83 -18.92 -5.69 -4.56
C GLY A 83 -17.93 -6.63 -3.91
N LYS A 84 -18.08 -7.92 -4.21
CA LYS A 84 -17.18 -8.97 -3.76
C LYS A 84 -16.90 -9.90 -4.94
N SER A 85 -15.64 -10.06 -5.30
CA SER A 85 -15.19 -11.00 -6.31
C SER A 85 -14.96 -12.38 -5.69
N GLU A 86 -14.42 -13.32 -6.47
CA GLU A 86 -13.96 -14.61 -5.94
C GLU A 86 -12.72 -14.46 -5.02
N PHE A 87 -12.03 -13.32 -5.08
CA PHE A 87 -10.77 -13.09 -4.39
C PHE A 87 -10.89 -12.14 -3.19
N GLN A 88 -11.64 -11.05 -3.34
CA GLN A 88 -11.62 -9.94 -2.37
C GLN A 88 -12.89 -9.08 -2.42
N GLU A 89 -13.07 -8.27 -1.38
CA GLU A 89 -14.07 -7.20 -1.32
C GLU A 89 -13.55 -5.95 -2.03
N ILE A 90 -14.36 -5.37 -2.91
CA ILE A 90 -14.00 -4.22 -3.73
C ILE A 90 -14.94 -3.06 -3.41
N LEU A 91 -14.36 -1.92 -3.05
CA LEU A 91 -15.08 -0.70 -2.75
C LEU A 91 -14.46 0.46 -3.53
N VAL A 92 -15.31 1.22 -4.23
CA VAL A 92 -14.94 2.50 -4.83
C VAL A 92 -15.81 3.59 -4.26
N PHE A 93 -15.19 4.66 -3.79
CA PHE A 93 -15.91 5.82 -3.29
C PHE A 93 -15.27 7.14 -3.73
N GLN A 94 -16.09 8.17 -3.84
CA GLN A 94 -15.66 9.55 -3.96
C GLN A 94 -15.31 10.08 -2.57
N SER A 95 -14.07 10.51 -2.38
CA SER A 95 -13.64 11.21 -1.19
C SER A 95 -13.77 12.73 -1.36
N SER A 96 -13.84 13.45 -0.25
CA SER A 96 -13.98 14.92 -0.27
C SER A 96 -12.74 15.68 -0.76
N MET A 97 -11.55 15.10 -0.66
CA MET A 97 -10.29 15.80 -0.90
C MET A 97 -9.24 15.00 -1.68
N TYR A 98 -9.44 13.69 -1.89
CA TYR A 98 -8.47 12.80 -2.53
C TYR A 98 -9.00 12.22 -3.86
N GLY A 99 -10.11 12.75 -4.37
CA GLY A 99 -10.76 12.20 -5.57
C GLY A 99 -11.41 10.86 -5.28
N LYS A 100 -11.52 10.02 -6.32
CA LYS A 100 -11.97 8.63 -6.17
C LYS A 100 -10.90 7.78 -5.50
N VAL A 101 -11.36 6.80 -4.73
CA VAL A 101 -10.54 5.91 -3.92
C VAL A 101 -10.92 4.47 -4.22
N LEU A 102 -9.93 3.62 -4.50
CA LEU A 102 -10.09 2.17 -4.60
C LEU A 102 -9.67 1.54 -3.27
N VAL A 103 -10.50 0.63 -2.78
CA VAL A 103 -10.25 -0.14 -1.57
C VAL A 103 -10.48 -1.61 -1.86
N LEU A 104 -9.51 -2.44 -1.49
CA LEU A 104 -9.57 -3.91 -1.58
C LEU A 104 -9.43 -4.50 -0.19
N ASP A 105 -10.35 -5.37 0.22
CA ASP A 105 -10.40 -5.96 1.57
C ASP A 105 -10.24 -4.94 2.72
N GLY A 106 -10.80 -3.75 2.52
CA GLY A 106 -10.73 -2.65 3.49
C GLY A 106 -9.41 -1.85 3.48
N ILE A 107 -8.47 -2.19 2.62
CA ILE A 107 -7.17 -1.54 2.45
C ILE A 107 -7.21 -0.60 1.24
N VAL A 108 -6.86 0.67 1.46
CA VAL A 108 -6.75 1.66 0.37
C VAL A 108 -5.62 1.23 -0.57
N GLN A 109 -5.96 1.01 -1.84
CA GLN A 109 -4.98 0.66 -2.87
C GLN A 109 -4.50 1.88 -3.63
N LEU A 110 -5.38 2.86 -3.87
CA LEU A 110 -5.00 4.13 -4.52
C LEU A 110 -6.01 5.24 -4.24
N THR A 111 -5.55 6.48 -4.42
CA THR A 111 -6.41 7.65 -4.61
C THR A 111 -5.97 8.45 -5.82
N GLU A 112 -6.90 9.08 -6.53
CA GLU A 112 -6.57 9.91 -7.71
C GLU A 112 -5.60 11.06 -7.38
N ARG A 113 -5.53 11.49 -6.12
CA ARG A 113 -4.72 12.65 -5.72
C ARG A 113 -3.23 12.33 -5.57
N ASP A 114 -2.88 11.11 -5.19
CA ASP A 114 -1.50 10.74 -4.85
C ASP A 114 -1.00 9.44 -5.50
N GLU A 115 -1.81 8.81 -6.36
CA GLU A 115 -1.41 7.64 -7.15
C GLU A 115 -0.09 7.85 -7.91
N CYS A 116 0.18 9.08 -8.38
CA CYS A 116 1.35 9.38 -9.20
C CYS A 116 2.64 9.08 -8.46
N ALA A 117 2.69 9.33 -7.14
CA ALA A 117 3.89 9.06 -6.35
C ALA A 117 4.21 7.57 -6.30
N TYR A 118 3.19 6.70 -6.24
CA TYR A 118 3.38 5.25 -6.29
C TYR A 118 3.72 4.79 -7.70
N GLN A 119 2.85 5.09 -8.66
CA GLN A 119 2.92 4.57 -10.03
C GLN A 119 4.19 5.01 -10.77
N GLU A 120 4.56 6.30 -10.67
CA GLU A 120 5.78 6.81 -11.32
C GLU A 120 7.01 6.15 -10.72
N MET A 121 7.08 6.02 -9.39
CA MET A 121 8.26 5.50 -8.72
C MET A 121 8.43 3.99 -8.97
N ILE A 122 7.37 3.17 -8.83
CA ILE A 122 7.46 1.72 -9.04
C ILE A 122 7.73 1.36 -10.51
N ALA A 123 7.27 2.19 -11.46
CA ALA A 123 7.55 2.00 -12.89
C ALA A 123 8.93 2.54 -13.29
N HIS A 124 9.26 3.78 -12.92
CA HIS A 124 10.42 4.47 -13.46
C HIS A 124 11.72 4.12 -12.76
N LEU A 125 11.71 3.74 -11.47
CA LEU A 125 12.92 3.26 -10.80
C LEU A 125 13.59 2.11 -11.57
N PRO A 126 12.89 1.00 -11.92
CA PRO A 126 13.50 -0.07 -12.69
C PRO A 126 13.75 0.32 -14.15
N LEU A 127 12.80 0.96 -14.83
CA LEU A 127 12.91 1.26 -16.27
C LEU A 127 14.02 2.26 -16.61
N CYS A 128 14.30 3.22 -15.72
CA CYS A 128 15.39 4.17 -15.88
C CYS A 128 16.75 3.62 -15.43
N SER A 129 16.78 2.45 -14.78
CA SER A 129 18.02 1.83 -14.27
C SER A 129 18.71 0.92 -15.28
N ILE A 130 18.06 0.58 -16.40
CA ILE A 130 18.63 -0.24 -17.47
C ILE A 130 18.49 0.43 -18.84
N PRO A 131 19.45 0.21 -19.77
CA PRO A 131 19.40 0.84 -21.08
C PRO A 131 18.34 0.19 -21.98
N SER A 132 17.40 0.99 -22.47
CA SER A 132 16.43 0.60 -23.51
C SER A 132 15.66 -0.71 -23.22
N PRO A 133 14.92 -0.80 -22.10
CA PRO A 133 14.08 -1.96 -21.79
C PRO A 133 13.04 -2.19 -22.91
N LYS A 134 12.83 -3.45 -23.31
CA LYS A 134 11.92 -3.85 -24.40
C LYS A 134 10.75 -4.69 -23.92
N THR A 135 10.99 -5.66 -23.03
CA THR A 135 9.97 -6.59 -22.53
C THR A 135 9.76 -6.38 -21.04
N VAL A 136 8.53 -6.03 -20.65
CA VAL A 136 8.14 -5.75 -19.27
C VAL A 136 7.02 -6.68 -18.84
N LEU A 137 7.09 -7.20 -17.61
CA LEU A 137 6.00 -7.92 -16.96
C LEU A 137 5.53 -7.12 -15.74
N VAL A 138 4.22 -6.98 -15.58
CA VAL A 138 3.57 -6.49 -14.36
C VAL A 138 2.78 -7.64 -13.74
N ILE A 139 3.04 -7.95 -12.47
CA ILE A 139 2.20 -8.84 -11.66
C ILE A 139 1.34 -7.97 -10.75
N GLY A 140 0.02 -8.16 -10.79
CA GLY A 140 -0.95 -7.25 -10.18
C GLY A 140 -1.21 -6.02 -11.07
N GLY A 141 -1.33 -4.85 -10.47
CA GLY A 141 -1.54 -3.58 -11.20
C GLY A 141 -2.89 -3.46 -11.90
N GLY A 142 -3.93 -4.09 -11.36
CA GLY A 142 -5.29 -4.12 -11.93
C GLY A 142 -5.93 -2.75 -12.17
N ASP A 143 -5.42 -1.66 -11.59
CA ASP A 143 -5.88 -0.30 -11.88
C ASP A 143 -5.39 0.27 -13.21
N GLY A 144 -4.29 -0.27 -13.75
CA GLY A 144 -3.72 0.11 -15.05
C GLY A 144 -2.77 1.30 -15.03
N GLY A 145 -2.59 1.96 -13.89
CA GLY A 145 -1.74 3.12 -13.76
C GLY A 145 -0.26 2.85 -13.98
N VAL A 146 0.26 1.73 -13.45
CA VAL A 146 1.64 1.29 -13.76
C VAL A 146 1.83 1.06 -15.26
N LEU A 147 0.82 0.54 -15.98
CA LEU A 147 0.89 0.37 -17.44
C LEU A 147 0.99 1.71 -18.16
N ARG A 148 0.22 2.71 -17.72
CA ARG A 148 0.27 4.08 -18.25
C ARG A 148 1.69 4.67 -18.10
N GLU A 149 2.35 4.40 -16.98
CA GLU A 149 3.71 4.89 -16.74
C GLU A 149 4.76 4.10 -17.55
N ILE A 150 4.64 2.78 -17.68
CA ILE A 150 5.50 1.98 -18.57
C ILE A 150 5.35 2.47 -20.02
N ALA A 151 4.13 2.83 -20.45
CA ALA A 151 3.85 3.26 -21.80
C ALA A 151 4.62 4.54 -22.22
N ARG A 152 5.10 5.34 -21.26
CA ARG A 152 5.95 6.51 -21.54
C ARG A 152 7.33 6.14 -22.10
N HIS A 153 7.76 4.89 -21.92
CA HIS A 153 9.06 4.41 -22.38
C HIS A 153 8.96 3.89 -23.81
N SER A 154 9.44 4.70 -24.78
CA SER A 154 9.37 4.38 -26.21
C SER A 154 10.18 3.14 -26.64
N SER A 155 11.17 2.73 -25.83
CA SER A 155 11.94 1.50 -26.08
C SER A 155 11.16 0.23 -25.76
N VAL A 156 10.11 0.32 -24.93
CA VAL A 156 9.31 -0.83 -24.54
C VAL A 156 8.47 -1.27 -25.74
N GLU A 157 8.61 -2.52 -26.13
CA GLU A 157 7.97 -3.13 -27.30
C GLU A 157 6.81 -4.06 -26.88
N HIS A 158 6.86 -4.62 -25.67
CA HIS A 158 5.87 -5.59 -25.19
C HIS A 158 5.71 -5.50 -23.67
N ILE A 159 4.45 -5.46 -23.22
CA ILE A 159 4.07 -5.34 -21.81
C ILE A 159 3.09 -6.48 -21.51
N ASP A 160 3.49 -7.48 -20.73
CA ASP A 160 2.55 -8.43 -20.16
C ASP A 160 2.07 -7.89 -18.80
N ILE A 161 0.77 -8.00 -18.54
CA ILE A 161 0.20 -7.79 -17.20
C ILE A 161 -0.57 -9.03 -16.77
N CYS A 162 -0.29 -9.53 -15.57
CA CYS A 162 -0.97 -10.66 -14.96
C CYS A 162 -1.70 -10.20 -13.69
N GLU A 163 -3.01 -10.06 -13.79
CA GLU A 163 -3.89 -9.68 -12.67
C GLU A 163 -4.83 -10.84 -12.38
N ILE A 164 -4.96 -11.21 -11.11
CA ILE A 164 -5.76 -12.38 -10.70
C ILE A 164 -7.26 -12.06 -10.71
N ASP A 165 -7.62 -10.83 -10.37
CA ASP A 165 -9.00 -10.42 -10.16
C ASP A 165 -9.52 -9.55 -11.32
N LYS A 166 -10.23 -10.20 -12.25
CA LYS A 166 -10.89 -9.52 -13.36
C LYS A 166 -11.85 -8.41 -12.90
N MET A 167 -12.50 -8.56 -11.75
CA MET A 167 -13.46 -7.57 -11.27
C MET A 167 -12.75 -6.26 -10.90
N VAL A 168 -11.52 -6.31 -10.39
CA VAL A 168 -10.71 -5.11 -10.13
C VAL A 168 -10.46 -4.35 -11.43
N ILE A 169 -10.05 -5.05 -12.48
CA ILE A 169 -9.81 -4.43 -13.81
C ILE A 169 -11.06 -3.75 -14.35
N ASP A 170 -12.21 -4.45 -14.30
CA ASP A 170 -13.47 -3.94 -14.85
C ASP A 170 -13.97 -2.72 -14.07
N VAL A 171 -13.86 -2.76 -12.74
CA VAL A 171 -14.20 -1.63 -11.86
C VAL A 171 -13.25 -0.44 -12.11
N CYS A 172 -11.95 -0.69 -12.28
CA CYS A 172 -10.98 0.36 -12.56
C CYS A 172 -11.22 1.01 -13.93
N LYS A 173 -11.53 0.22 -14.96
CA LYS A 173 -11.94 0.75 -16.27
C LYS A 173 -13.19 1.62 -16.20
N GLN A 174 -14.14 1.30 -15.32
CA GLN A 174 -15.37 2.05 -15.17
C GLN A 174 -15.17 3.36 -14.40
N PHE A 175 -14.41 3.35 -13.31
CA PHE A 175 -14.35 4.48 -12.37
C PHE A 175 -13.06 5.30 -12.45
N PHE A 176 -11.97 4.73 -12.97
CA PHE A 176 -10.65 5.36 -13.07
C PHE A 176 -10.14 5.33 -14.52
N PRO A 177 -10.83 6.01 -15.47
CA PRO A 177 -10.46 5.98 -16.89
C PRO A 177 -9.04 6.51 -17.16
N ASP A 178 -8.58 7.52 -16.39
CA ASP A 178 -7.25 8.12 -16.57
C ASP A 178 -6.10 7.19 -16.11
N LEU A 179 -6.38 6.21 -15.25
CA LEU A 179 -5.44 5.14 -14.89
C LEU A 179 -5.51 4.00 -15.90
N SER A 180 -6.73 3.51 -16.10
CA SER A 180 -7.00 2.33 -16.92
C SER A 180 -6.76 2.53 -18.42
N VAL A 181 -6.55 3.77 -18.89
CA VAL A 181 -6.01 4.06 -20.23
C VAL A 181 -4.71 3.31 -20.51
N GLY A 182 -3.95 2.92 -19.48
CA GLY A 182 -2.78 2.07 -19.63
C GLY A 182 -3.09 0.73 -20.30
N PHE A 183 -4.30 0.18 -20.12
CA PHE A 183 -4.73 -1.05 -20.81
C PHE A 183 -5.01 -0.87 -22.30
N ASP A 184 -5.15 0.36 -22.79
CA ASP A 184 -5.45 0.64 -24.20
C ASP A 184 -4.18 0.74 -25.05
N ASP A 185 -2.99 0.71 -24.44
CA ASP A 185 -1.72 0.70 -25.17
C ASP A 185 -1.58 -0.60 -25.99
N PRO A 186 -1.31 -0.52 -27.31
CA PRO A 186 -1.27 -1.70 -28.18
C PRO A 186 -0.15 -2.70 -27.84
N ARG A 187 0.82 -2.31 -27.00
CA ARG A 187 1.89 -3.19 -26.52
C ARG A 187 1.46 -4.03 -25.32
N VAL A 188 0.33 -3.72 -24.69
CA VAL A 188 -0.17 -4.41 -23.50
C VAL A 188 -0.88 -5.71 -23.87
N ARG A 189 -0.53 -6.78 -23.17
CA ARG A 189 -1.23 -8.06 -23.18
C ARG A 189 -1.69 -8.39 -21.77
N LEU A 190 -3.00 -8.35 -21.59
CA LEU A 190 -3.65 -8.70 -20.33
C LEU A 190 -3.85 -10.22 -20.21
N HIS A 191 -3.35 -10.76 -19.10
CA HIS A 191 -3.57 -12.13 -18.66
C HIS A 191 -4.35 -12.08 -17.34
N VAL A 192 -5.59 -12.57 -17.36
CA VAL A 192 -6.37 -12.74 -16.12
C VAL A 192 -6.00 -14.09 -15.53
N ALA A 193 -5.01 -14.10 -14.64
CA ALA A 193 -4.44 -15.32 -14.08
C ALA A 193 -3.69 -15.06 -12.77
N ASP A 194 -3.41 -16.14 -12.06
CA ASP A 194 -2.52 -16.16 -10.90
C ASP A 194 -1.08 -15.92 -11.36
N GLY A 195 -0.45 -14.87 -10.81
CA GLY A 195 0.92 -14.46 -11.14
C GLY A 195 1.97 -15.53 -10.88
N ILE A 196 1.77 -16.44 -9.92
CA ILE A 196 2.67 -17.56 -9.65
C ILE A 196 2.60 -18.60 -10.76
N LYS A 197 1.39 -18.93 -11.21
CA LYS A 197 1.20 -19.85 -12.33
C LYS A 197 1.75 -19.25 -13.61
N PHE A 198 1.47 -17.98 -13.85
CA PHE A 198 2.01 -17.23 -14.99
C PHE A 198 3.54 -17.27 -15.01
N LEU A 199 4.19 -16.91 -13.90
CA LEU A 199 5.65 -16.94 -13.80
C LEU A 199 6.21 -18.35 -13.89
N ARG A 200 5.52 -19.39 -13.42
CA ARG A 200 5.97 -20.78 -13.55
C ARG A 200 6.03 -21.22 -15.01
N ASP A 201 5.04 -20.83 -15.79
CA ASP A 201 4.92 -21.19 -17.21
C ASP A 201 5.66 -20.21 -18.14
N ALA A 202 6.12 -19.07 -17.61
CA ALA A 202 6.87 -18.07 -18.36
C ALA A 202 8.21 -18.63 -18.86
N PRO A 203 8.58 -18.35 -20.13
CA PRO A 203 9.89 -18.70 -20.69
C PRO A 203 11.04 -18.10 -19.87
N GLU A 204 12.15 -18.83 -19.82
CA GLU A 204 13.40 -18.34 -19.22
C GLU A 204 13.94 -17.14 -19.99
N ALA A 205 14.51 -16.17 -19.26
CA ALA A 205 15.16 -14.98 -19.82
C ALA A 205 14.30 -14.21 -20.84
N MET A 206 13.01 -14.02 -20.53
CA MET A 206 12.07 -13.31 -21.39
C MET A 206 12.00 -11.82 -21.11
N TYR A 207 12.07 -11.40 -19.84
CA TYR A 207 11.76 -10.02 -19.43
C TYR A 207 13.02 -9.21 -19.12
N ASP A 208 13.06 -7.96 -19.60
CA ASP A 208 14.08 -6.98 -19.17
C ASP A 208 13.73 -6.41 -17.79
N VAL A 209 12.43 -6.20 -17.53
CA VAL A 209 11.91 -5.68 -16.27
C VAL A 209 10.71 -6.51 -15.80
N ILE A 210 10.68 -6.85 -14.51
CA ILE A 210 9.50 -7.37 -13.83
C ILE A 210 9.13 -6.41 -12.70
N ILE A 211 7.88 -5.95 -12.70
CA ILE A 211 7.29 -5.13 -11.64
C ILE A 211 6.24 -5.97 -10.92
N VAL A 212 6.34 -6.05 -9.59
CA VAL A 212 5.34 -6.69 -8.73
C VAL A 212 4.60 -5.59 -8.00
N ASP A 213 3.44 -5.26 -8.55
CA ASP A 213 2.47 -4.28 -8.04
C ASP A 213 1.31 -5.02 -7.37
N SER A 214 1.63 -5.70 -6.27
CA SER A 214 0.68 -6.51 -5.51
C SER A 214 0.11 -5.73 -4.32
N SER A 215 -1.09 -6.13 -3.90
CA SER A 215 -1.60 -5.79 -2.57
C SER A 215 -0.70 -6.35 -1.47
N ASP A 216 -0.91 -5.86 -0.24
CA ASP A 216 -0.24 -6.34 0.96
C ASP A 216 -0.30 -7.89 1.09
N PRO A 217 0.67 -8.56 1.76
CA PRO A 217 0.80 -10.02 1.82
C PRO A 217 -0.24 -10.72 2.72
N ILE A 218 -1.50 -10.31 2.62
CA ILE A 218 -2.68 -10.96 3.17
C ILE A 218 -3.47 -11.57 2.02
N GLY A 219 -4.08 -12.73 2.27
CA GLY A 219 -4.93 -13.39 1.27
C GLY A 219 -4.12 -13.87 0.05
N PRO A 220 -4.52 -13.55 -1.18
CA PRO A 220 -3.94 -14.12 -2.40
C PRO A 220 -2.47 -13.72 -2.63
N ALA A 221 -1.99 -12.62 -2.04
CA ALA A 221 -0.63 -12.10 -2.25
C ALA A 221 0.44 -12.76 -1.34
N ARG A 222 0.07 -13.62 -0.40
CA ARG A 222 1.00 -14.19 0.59
C ARG A 222 2.15 -14.99 -0.04
N GLU A 223 1.89 -15.71 -1.12
CA GLU A 223 2.92 -16.51 -1.79
C GLU A 223 3.90 -15.64 -2.60
N LEU A 224 3.56 -14.37 -2.88
CA LEU A 224 4.38 -13.42 -3.64
C LEU A 224 5.56 -12.84 -2.83
N VAL A 225 5.69 -13.21 -1.55
CA VAL A 225 6.80 -12.78 -0.69
C VAL A 225 7.74 -13.92 -0.28
N GLU A 226 7.53 -15.12 -0.81
CA GLU A 226 8.33 -16.29 -0.48
C GLU A 226 9.50 -16.51 -1.45
N LYS A 227 10.57 -17.18 -0.97
CA LYS A 227 11.77 -17.47 -1.78
C LYS A 227 11.50 -18.10 -3.15
N PRO A 228 10.62 -19.11 -3.29
CA PRO A 228 10.35 -19.72 -4.60
C PRO A 228 9.82 -18.72 -5.64
N PHE A 229 9.07 -17.70 -5.20
CA PHE A 229 8.57 -16.66 -6.08
C PHE A 229 9.71 -15.83 -6.69
N PHE A 230 10.64 -15.37 -5.85
CA PHE A 230 11.82 -14.64 -6.32
C PHE A 230 12.74 -15.49 -7.21
N GLU A 231 12.83 -16.80 -6.98
CA GLU A 231 13.57 -17.72 -7.87
C GLU A 231 12.90 -17.84 -9.25
N MET A 232 11.57 -17.88 -9.32
CA MET A 232 10.83 -17.86 -10.59
C MET A 232 11.02 -16.54 -11.34
N ILE A 233 10.99 -15.41 -10.63
CA ILE A 233 11.28 -14.09 -11.20
C ILE A 233 12.70 -14.06 -11.77
N ALA A 234 13.69 -14.50 -11.01
CA ALA A 234 15.09 -14.50 -11.44
C ALA A 234 15.31 -15.35 -12.71
N ARG A 235 14.58 -16.47 -12.85
CA ARG A 235 14.59 -17.29 -14.07
C ARG A 235 13.94 -16.57 -15.26
N ALA A 236 12.84 -15.88 -15.03
CA ALA A 236 12.11 -15.17 -16.09
C ALA A 236 12.83 -13.90 -16.57
N LEU A 237 13.66 -13.29 -15.71
CA LEU A 237 14.49 -12.14 -16.05
C LEU A 237 15.65 -12.52 -16.98
N LYS A 238 15.92 -11.67 -17.97
CA LYS A 238 17.15 -11.73 -18.77
C LYS A 238 18.38 -11.45 -17.90
N PRO A 239 19.58 -11.88 -18.33
CA PRO A 239 20.82 -11.42 -17.71
C PRO A 239 20.91 -9.89 -17.67
N GLY A 240 21.00 -9.32 -16.47
CA GLY A 240 21.01 -7.86 -16.27
C GLY A 240 19.62 -7.21 -16.19
N GLY A 241 18.55 -8.01 -16.27
CA GLY A 241 17.19 -7.56 -16.02
C GLY A 241 16.96 -7.21 -14.55
N VAL A 242 15.91 -6.44 -14.29
CA VAL A 242 15.63 -5.86 -12.97
C VAL A 242 14.24 -6.22 -12.46
N LEU A 243 14.16 -6.48 -11.15
CA LEU A 243 12.93 -6.61 -10.39
C LEU A 243 12.68 -5.30 -9.64
N CYS A 244 11.44 -4.80 -9.69
CA CYS A 244 10.92 -3.85 -8.71
C CYS A 244 9.69 -4.47 -8.02
N ASN A 245 9.67 -4.43 -6.70
CA ASN A 245 8.65 -5.09 -5.88
C ASN A 245 8.13 -4.07 -4.86
N GLN A 246 6.81 -3.96 -4.68
CA GLN A 246 6.25 -3.28 -3.50
C GLN A 246 6.85 -3.93 -2.26
N ALA A 247 7.36 -3.13 -1.33
CA ALA A 247 8.19 -3.62 -0.24
C ALA A 247 7.75 -3.14 1.15
N GLU A 248 6.47 -2.81 1.32
CA GLU A 248 5.87 -2.37 2.58
C GLU A 248 6.53 -1.12 3.21
N SER A 249 6.02 -0.70 4.37
CA SER A 249 6.49 0.51 5.05
C SER A 249 7.66 0.24 5.99
N MET A 250 8.78 0.95 5.81
CA MET A 250 9.93 0.88 6.73
C MET A 250 9.64 1.31 8.18
N TRP A 251 8.49 1.95 8.43
CA TRP A 251 8.08 2.35 9.78
C TRP A 251 7.27 1.29 10.52
N LEU A 252 6.75 0.29 9.80
CA LEU A 252 5.82 -0.71 10.33
C LEU A 252 6.35 -2.13 10.14
N HIS A 253 6.98 -2.39 9.00
CA HIS A 253 7.22 -3.74 8.48
C HIS A 253 8.70 -4.06 8.31
N THR A 254 9.56 -3.45 9.14
CA THR A 254 11.03 -3.64 9.06
C THR A 254 11.46 -5.12 9.07
N HIS A 255 10.73 -5.98 9.78
CA HIS A 255 10.96 -7.42 9.83
C HIS A 255 10.65 -8.09 8.47
N LEU A 256 9.51 -7.79 7.86
CA LEU A 256 9.15 -8.31 6.52
C LEU A 256 10.15 -7.82 5.46
N ILE A 257 10.53 -6.55 5.53
CA ILE A 257 11.53 -5.94 4.64
C ILE A 257 12.88 -6.65 4.79
N GLN A 258 13.33 -6.92 6.02
CA GLN A 258 14.59 -7.61 6.28
C GLN A 258 14.59 -9.03 5.71
N ASP A 259 13.50 -9.78 5.91
CA ASP A 259 13.36 -11.15 5.40
C ASP A 259 13.38 -11.15 3.86
N MET A 260 12.60 -10.28 3.23
CA MET A 260 12.56 -10.14 1.78
C MET A 260 13.91 -9.73 1.20
N LEU A 261 14.60 -8.76 1.81
CA LEU A 261 15.94 -8.35 1.38
C LEU A 261 16.97 -9.47 1.57
N SER A 262 16.85 -10.31 2.61
CA SER A 262 17.72 -11.47 2.80
C SER A 262 17.54 -12.47 1.66
N ILE A 263 16.28 -12.84 1.36
CA ILE A 263 15.94 -13.74 0.25
C ILE A 263 16.47 -13.18 -1.08
N CYS A 264 16.21 -11.90 -1.35
CA CYS A 264 16.66 -11.25 -2.58
C CYS A 264 18.19 -11.26 -2.72
N ARG A 265 18.94 -11.08 -1.63
CA ARG A 265 20.43 -11.08 -1.66
C ARG A 265 21.02 -12.46 -1.92
N GLU A 266 20.28 -13.53 -1.66
CA GLU A 266 20.70 -14.90 -2.02
C GLU A 266 20.53 -15.18 -3.52
N ILE A 267 19.58 -14.50 -4.17
CA ILE A 267 19.15 -14.78 -5.55
C ILE A 267 19.76 -13.76 -6.53
N PHE A 268 19.70 -12.47 -6.19
CA PHE A 268 20.10 -11.36 -7.05
C PHE A 268 21.47 -10.81 -6.67
N LYS A 269 22.27 -10.47 -7.68
CA LYS A 269 23.63 -9.95 -7.49
C LYS A 269 23.67 -8.58 -6.80
N SER A 270 22.63 -7.76 -6.99
CA SER A 270 22.55 -6.40 -6.43
C SER A 270 21.12 -6.15 -5.96
N VAL A 271 20.98 -5.69 -4.72
CA VAL A 271 19.68 -5.47 -4.06
C VAL A 271 19.73 -4.15 -3.33
N HIS A 272 18.78 -3.27 -3.65
CA HIS A 272 18.61 -1.97 -3.02
C HIS A 272 17.16 -1.80 -2.59
N TYR A 273 16.94 -1.00 -1.56
CA TYR A 273 15.61 -0.62 -1.10
C TYR A 273 15.46 0.88 -1.34
N ALA A 274 14.39 1.27 -2.02
CA ALA A 274 13.99 2.65 -2.21
C ALA A 274 12.64 2.85 -1.52
N TRP A 275 12.30 4.11 -1.25
CA TRP A 275 11.06 4.48 -0.61
C TRP A 275 10.55 5.79 -1.19
N ALA A 276 9.24 5.99 -1.17
CA ALA A 276 8.61 7.23 -1.63
C ALA A 276 7.43 7.61 -0.74
N SER A 277 7.07 8.90 -0.77
CA SER A 277 5.94 9.40 0.02
C SER A 277 4.62 9.21 -0.73
N VAL A 278 3.72 8.42 -0.15
CA VAL A 278 2.34 8.22 -0.64
C VAL A 278 1.40 8.50 0.54
N PRO A 279 0.85 9.72 0.64
CA PRO A 279 0.08 10.17 1.81
C PRO A 279 -1.11 9.28 2.21
N THR A 280 -1.69 8.52 1.29
CA THR A 280 -2.84 7.67 1.60
C THR A 280 -2.47 6.26 2.04
N TYR A 281 -1.20 5.88 1.91
CA TYR A 281 -0.69 4.59 2.39
C TYR A 281 -0.36 4.62 3.89
N PRO A 282 -0.30 3.45 4.55
CA PRO A 282 0.09 3.34 5.95
C PRO A 282 1.45 4.01 6.21
N ARG A 283 1.49 4.90 7.21
CA ARG A 283 2.66 5.75 7.54
C ARG A 283 3.16 6.66 6.42
N PHE A 284 2.37 6.90 5.37
CA PHE A 284 2.71 7.83 4.28
C PHE A 284 3.86 7.38 3.37
N TYR A 285 4.30 6.12 3.47
CA TYR A 285 5.45 5.60 2.73
C TYR A 285 5.22 4.19 2.21
N TYR A 286 5.88 3.91 1.09
CA TYR A 286 6.09 2.57 0.53
C TYR A 286 7.53 2.43 0.06
#